data_AF-A0A8J8WMV8-F1
#
_entry.id   AF-A0A8J8WMV8-F1
#
_cell.length_a   1.000
_cell.length_b   1.000
_cell.length_c   1.000
_cell.angle_alpha   90.00
_cell.angle_beta   90.00
_cell.angle_gamma   90.00
#
_symmetry.space_group_name_H-M   'P 1'
#
loop_
_entity.id
_entity.type
_entity.pdbx_description
1 polymer ?
#
loop_
_entity_poly.entity_id
_entity_poly.type
_entity_poly.pdbx_seq_one_letter_code
_entity_poly.pdbx_strand_id
1 'polypeptide(L)'
;MREAVLLLSLYCSGISLLLIVLLFLQLCLTVCDRAYTYHTTHEENSSHEVDTMVLSLCTALKNIFPSVPLTHIIRKVDIQPQKRMQQLEELERATLGGTRDMGPCGGFSTQYMCMCDYHALPYREEVAWDVDTIYLSHDTRELYLHDFDYLEQK
;
A
#
# COMPACT_ATOMS: atom_id res chain seq x y z
N MET A 1 13.29 -9.34 -7.40
CA MET A 1 12.65 -9.35 -6.06
C MET A 1 11.37 -8.53 -5.95
N ARG A 2 11.41 -7.21 -6.24
CA ARG A 2 10.37 -6.24 -5.85
C ARG A 2 8.94 -6.58 -6.31
N GLU A 3 8.74 -6.89 -7.59
CA GLU A 3 7.38 -7.13 -8.10
C GLU A 3 6.87 -8.54 -7.83
N ALA A 4 7.74 -9.56 -7.90
CA ALA A 4 7.33 -10.95 -7.78
C ALA A 4 6.95 -11.36 -6.35
N VAL A 5 7.71 -10.92 -5.33
CA VAL A 5 7.43 -11.27 -3.92
C VAL A 5 6.18 -10.54 -3.42
N LEU A 6 6.00 -9.28 -3.83
CA LEU A 6 4.80 -8.48 -3.52
C LEU A 6 3.56 -9.00 -4.23
N LEU A 7 3.63 -9.31 -5.53
CA LEU A 7 2.50 -9.87 -6.26
C LEU A 7 2.13 -11.23 -5.67
N LEU A 8 3.08 -12.12 -5.38
CA LEU A 8 2.78 -13.39 -4.71
C LEU A 8 2.20 -13.19 -3.30
N SER A 9 2.70 -12.25 -2.50
CA SER A 9 2.15 -11.96 -1.17
C SER A 9 0.72 -11.40 -1.26
N LEU A 10 0.48 -10.40 -2.13
CA LEU A 10 -0.85 -9.84 -2.35
C LEU A 10 -1.84 -10.88 -2.90
N TYR A 11 -1.39 -11.75 -3.81
CA TYR A 11 -2.21 -12.79 -4.44
C TYR A 11 -2.45 -14.00 -3.53
N CYS A 12 -1.44 -14.46 -2.78
CA CYS A 12 -1.56 -15.59 -1.84
C CYS A 12 -2.25 -15.20 -0.53
N SER A 13 -2.07 -13.98 -0.03
CA SER A 13 -2.74 -13.49 1.17
C SER A 13 -4.19 -13.08 0.91
N GLY A 14 -4.68 -13.26 -0.32
CA GLY A 14 -6.04 -12.87 -0.70
C GLY A 14 -6.29 -11.38 -0.54
N ILE A 15 -5.23 -10.55 -0.61
CA ILE A 15 -5.27 -9.07 -0.52
C ILE A 15 -5.89 -8.56 -1.82
N SER A 16 -7.17 -8.84 -1.89
CA SER A 16 -8.15 -8.42 -2.85
C SER A 16 -8.72 -7.12 -2.33
N LEU A 17 -7.84 -6.13 -2.13
CA LEU A 17 -8.24 -4.92 -1.44
C LEU A 17 -9.17 -4.10 -2.34
N LEU A 18 -10.23 -3.62 -1.69
CA LEU A 18 -11.00 -2.44 -2.06
C LEU A 18 -11.80 -2.53 -3.35
N LEU A 19 -13.12 -2.65 -3.14
CA LEU A 19 -14.04 -1.77 -3.85
C LEU A 19 -14.05 -0.42 -3.10
N ILE A 20 -13.53 0.63 -3.71
CA ILE A 20 -13.79 2.02 -3.27
C ILE A 20 -15.02 2.49 -4.04
N VAL A 21 -16.12 2.81 -3.35
CA VAL A 21 -17.24 3.56 -3.96
C VAL A 21 -17.24 4.97 -3.37
N LEU A 22 -16.99 5.97 -4.21
CA LEU A 22 -17.05 7.39 -3.84
C LEU A 22 -18.36 7.96 -4.34
N LEU A 23 -19.18 8.40 -3.41
CA LEU A 23 -20.35 9.23 -3.70
C LEU A 23 -20.10 10.63 -3.14
N PHE A 24 -20.96 11.58 -3.49
CA PHE A 24 -20.73 13.00 -3.18
C PHE A 24 -20.55 13.29 -1.67
N LEU A 25 -21.10 12.43 -0.79
CA LEU A 25 -21.15 12.60 0.67
C LEU A 25 -20.62 11.39 1.48
N GLN A 26 -20.10 10.36 0.80
CA GLN A 26 -19.64 9.15 1.50
C GLN A 26 -18.53 8.42 0.76
N LEU A 27 -17.65 7.81 1.54
CA LEU A 27 -16.59 6.90 1.12
C LEU A 27 -16.97 5.49 1.58
N CYS A 28 -17.12 4.55 0.65
CA CYS A 28 -17.32 3.14 0.97
C CYS A 28 -16.09 2.34 0.58
N LEU A 29 -15.55 1.54 1.52
CA LEU A 29 -14.39 0.68 1.35
C LEU A 29 -14.81 -0.77 1.59
N THR A 30 -14.50 -1.68 0.66
CA THR A 30 -14.70 -3.12 0.87
C THR A 30 -13.37 -3.85 1.05
N VAL A 31 -13.11 -4.41 2.23
CA VAL A 31 -11.87 -5.14 2.56
C VAL A 31 -12.24 -6.56 3.01
N CYS A 32 -11.75 -7.58 2.32
CA CYS A 32 -12.01 -8.99 2.66
C CYS A 32 -13.50 -9.28 2.91
N ASP A 33 -14.35 -8.87 1.97
CA ASP A 33 -15.82 -8.98 2.02
C ASP A 33 -16.54 -8.18 3.11
N ARG A 34 -15.82 -7.33 3.86
CA ARG A 34 -16.41 -6.38 4.81
C ARG A 34 -16.49 -4.99 4.21
N ALA A 35 -17.68 -4.41 4.23
CA ALA A 35 -17.91 -3.04 3.79
C ALA A 35 -17.83 -2.06 4.99
N TYR A 36 -17.07 -0.99 4.81
CA TYR A 36 -16.94 0.14 5.73
C TYR A 36 -17.42 1.39 5.01
N THR A 37 -18.39 2.09 5.59
CA THR A 37 -18.92 3.33 5.01
C THR A 37 -18.62 4.49 5.96
N TYR A 38 -17.98 5.52 5.42
CA TYR A 38 -17.66 6.76 6.09
C TYR A 38 -18.53 7.85 5.52
N HIS A 39 -19.23 8.56 6.39
CA HIS A 39 -20.09 9.68 6.03
C HIS A 39 -19.40 10.99 6.43
N THR A 40 -19.46 11.98 5.54
CA THR A 40 -19.04 13.35 5.88
C THR A 40 -20.21 14.12 6.49
N THR A 41 -19.93 15.17 7.25
CA THR A 41 -20.98 16.05 7.79
C THR A 41 -21.75 16.73 6.65
N HIS A 42 -23.01 17.09 6.84
CA HIS A 42 -23.85 17.74 5.81
C HIS A 42 -23.52 19.24 5.61
N GLU A 43 -22.24 19.60 5.69
CA GLU A 43 -21.76 20.98 5.51
C GLU A 43 -21.28 21.22 4.07
N GLU A 44 -21.19 22.49 3.66
CA GLU A 44 -20.82 22.88 2.29
C GLU A 44 -19.46 22.32 1.83
N ASN A 45 -18.58 21.92 2.76
CA ASN A 45 -17.25 21.37 2.49
C ASN A 45 -17.17 19.82 2.45
N SER A 46 -18.28 19.13 2.63
CA SER A 46 -18.38 17.66 2.66
C SER A 46 -17.71 16.94 1.48
N SER A 47 -17.87 17.49 0.26
CA SER A 47 -17.22 16.94 -0.93
C SER A 47 -15.69 16.97 -0.86
N HIS A 48 -15.11 18.02 -0.26
CA HIS A 48 -13.66 18.19 -0.15
C HIS A 48 -13.05 17.25 0.90
N GLU A 49 -13.81 16.92 1.94
CA GLU A 49 -13.41 15.93 2.95
C GLU A 49 -13.26 14.55 2.33
N VAL A 50 -14.24 14.10 1.53
CA VAL A 50 -14.15 12.81 0.80
C VAL A 50 -12.91 12.82 -0.12
N ASP A 51 -12.66 13.92 -0.83
CA ASP A 51 -11.49 14.06 -1.72
C ASP A 51 -10.18 13.89 -0.93
N THR A 52 -10.12 14.53 0.24
CA THR A 52 -8.96 14.45 1.14
C THR A 52 -8.77 13.03 1.67
N MET A 53 -9.82 12.36 2.12
CA MET A 53 -9.74 10.97 2.60
C MET A 53 -9.21 10.02 1.52
N VAL A 54 -9.70 10.16 0.29
CA VAL A 54 -9.27 9.35 -0.86
C VAL A 54 -7.83 9.62 -1.20
N LEU A 55 -7.43 10.89 -1.27
CA LEU A 55 -6.06 11.28 -1.56
C LEU A 55 -5.10 10.77 -0.48
N SER A 56 -5.45 10.91 0.80
CA SER A 56 -4.66 10.37 1.91
C SER A 56 -4.52 8.86 1.83
N LEU A 57 -5.60 8.13 1.53
CA LEU A 57 -5.57 6.68 1.37
C LEU A 57 -4.66 6.26 0.22
N CYS A 58 -4.81 6.87 -0.96
CA CYS A 58 -4.01 6.55 -2.13
C CYS A 58 -2.54 6.93 -1.94
N THR A 59 -2.28 8.05 -1.25
CA THR A 59 -0.92 8.47 -0.88
C THR A 59 -0.29 7.49 0.10
N ALA A 60 -1.02 7.01 1.10
CA ALA A 60 -0.54 5.98 2.02
C ALA A 60 -0.18 4.69 1.28
N LEU A 61 -1.06 4.22 0.38
CA LEU A 61 -0.79 3.05 -0.46
C LEU A 61 0.45 3.24 -1.34
N LYS A 62 0.64 4.42 -1.93
CA LYS A 62 1.84 4.73 -2.72
C LYS A 62 3.11 4.89 -1.89
N ASN A 63 3.00 5.33 -0.64
CA ASN A 63 4.17 5.37 0.25
C ASN A 63 4.62 3.97 0.66
N ILE A 64 3.68 3.01 0.80
CA ILE A 64 3.99 1.61 1.12
C ILE A 64 4.45 0.85 -0.13
N PHE A 65 3.73 1.02 -1.25
CA PHE A 65 3.95 0.31 -2.51
C PHE A 65 4.27 1.29 -3.65
N PRO A 66 5.43 1.97 -3.62
CA PRO A 66 5.74 3.05 -4.56
C PRO A 66 5.81 2.58 -6.02
N SER A 67 6.30 1.36 -6.26
CA SER A 67 6.46 0.80 -7.60
C SER A 67 5.23 0.05 -8.12
N VAL A 68 4.19 -0.15 -7.28
CA VAL A 68 3.02 -0.95 -7.67
C VAL A 68 1.91 -0.01 -8.15
N PRO A 69 1.35 -0.22 -9.36
CA PRO A 69 0.19 0.55 -9.81
C PRO A 69 -0.99 0.38 -8.86
N LEU A 70 -1.75 1.45 -8.59
CA LEU A 70 -2.85 1.38 -7.62
C LEU A 70 -3.94 0.42 -8.08
N THR A 71 -4.09 0.23 -9.39
CA THR A 71 -5.02 -0.73 -10.00
C THR A 71 -4.72 -2.19 -9.67
N HIS A 72 -3.48 -2.51 -9.26
CA HIS A 72 -3.09 -3.86 -8.84
C HIS A 72 -3.33 -4.08 -7.34
N ILE A 73 -3.43 -3.00 -6.56
CA ILE A 73 -3.70 -3.04 -5.12
C ILE A 73 -5.20 -2.91 -4.87
N ILE A 74 -5.86 -2.02 -5.62
CA ILE A 74 -7.28 -1.71 -5.53
C ILE A 74 -8.01 -2.35 -6.71
N ARG A 75 -8.81 -3.37 -6.44
CA ARG A 75 -9.49 -4.16 -7.49
C ARG A 75 -10.55 -3.37 -8.24
N LYS A 76 -11.27 -2.49 -7.56
CA LYS A 76 -12.34 -1.72 -8.19
C LYS A 76 -12.48 -0.35 -7.52
N VAL A 77 -12.51 0.68 -8.35
CA VAL A 77 -12.75 2.06 -7.91
C VAL A 77 -13.92 2.59 -8.71
N ASP A 78 -15.03 2.87 -8.01
CA ASP A 78 -16.19 3.55 -8.56
C ASP A 78 -16.22 4.97 -7.97
N ILE A 79 -15.91 5.97 -8.80
CA ILE A 79 -15.78 7.35 -8.37
C ILE A 79 -16.86 8.23 -8.97
N GLN A 80 -17.66 8.85 -8.11
CA GLN A 80 -18.60 9.91 -8.47
C GLN A 80 -18.25 11.20 -7.71
N PRO A 81 -18.16 12.36 -8.39
CA PRO A 81 -18.14 12.55 -9.84
C PRO A 81 -16.80 12.13 -10.47
N GLN A 82 -16.82 11.69 -11.74
CA GLN A 82 -15.63 11.14 -12.43
C GLN A 82 -14.42 12.08 -12.49
N LYS A 83 -14.59 13.40 -12.33
CA LYS A 83 -13.47 14.38 -12.25
C LYS A 83 -12.44 14.02 -11.18
N ARG A 84 -12.85 13.36 -10.09
CA ARG A 84 -11.96 12.90 -9.00
C ARG A 84 -10.97 11.82 -9.48
N MET A 85 -11.30 11.09 -10.54
CA MET A 85 -10.38 10.11 -11.16
C MET A 85 -9.12 10.78 -11.70
N GLN A 86 -9.22 12.00 -12.23
CA GLN A 86 -8.08 12.74 -12.79
C GLN A 86 -7.03 13.06 -11.72
N GLN A 87 -7.46 13.40 -10.50
CA GLN A 87 -6.56 13.65 -9.37
C GLN A 87 -5.82 12.38 -8.96
N LEU A 88 -6.50 11.23 -9.03
CA LEU A 88 -5.88 9.93 -8.72
C LEU A 88 -4.85 9.54 -9.78
N GLU A 89 -5.16 9.73 -11.06
CA GLU A 89 -4.24 9.49 -12.17
C GLU A 89 -3.02 10.43 -12.13
N GLU A 90 -3.21 11.68 -11.72
CA GLU A 90 -2.12 12.64 -11.53
C GLU A 90 -1.21 12.23 -10.38
N LEU A 91 -1.79 11.83 -9.23
CA LEU A 91 -1.03 11.24 -8.13
C LEU A 91 -0.26 10.00 -8.59
N GLU A 92 -0.89 9.14 -9.37
CA GLU A 92 -0.26 7.93 -9.89
C GLU A 92 0.93 8.27 -10.79
N ARG A 93 0.79 9.23 -11.71
CA ARG A 93 1.90 9.70 -12.56
C ARG A 93 3.02 10.35 -11.75
N ALA A 94 2.68 11.18 -10.76
CA ALA A 94 3.65 11.83 -9.90
C ALA A 94 4.45 10.83 -9.03
N THR A 95 3.86 9.68 -8.71
CA THR A 95 4.48 8.67 -7.85
C THR A 95 5.13 7.51 -8.62
N LEU A 96 4.62 7.14 -9.79
CA LEU A 96 5.18 6.11 -10.66
C LEU A 96 6.30 6.64 -11.57
N GLY A 97 6.28 7.93 -11.92
CA GLY A 97 7.24 8.55 -12.87
C GLY A 97 8.46 9.18 -12.23
N GLY A 98 8.52 9.27 -10.90
CA GLY A 98 9.63 9.87 -10.17
C GLY A 98 10.53 8.80 -9.57
N THR A 99 11.84 8.98 -9.72
CA THR A 99 12.87 8.40 -8.85
C THR A 99 12.72 8.97 -7.42
N ARG A 100 11.54 8.82 -6.80
CA ARG A 100 11.45 8.96 -5.35
C ARG A 100 12.42 7.93 -4.81
N ASP A 101 13.32 8.37 -3.95
CA ASP A 101 14.28 7.50 -3.32
C ASP A 101 13.47 6.45 -2.53
N MET A 102 13.30 5.27 -3.11
CA MET A 102 12.40 4.23 -2.57
C MET A 102 13.00 3.60 -1.31
N GLY A 103 14.14 4.12 -0.84
CA GLY A 103 14.93 3.54 0.23
C GLY A 103 15.62 2.26 -0.22
N PRO A 104 16.35 1.64 0.72
CA PRO A 104 17.02 0.36 0.49
C PRO A 104 16.07 -0.69 -0.05
N CYS A 105 16.57 -1.52 -0.97
CA CYS A 105 15.84 -2.66 -1.53
C CYS A 105 14.45 -2.34 -2.13
N GLY A 106 14.12 -1.06 -2.36
CA GLY A 106 12.82 -0.62 -2.90
C GLY A 106 11.73 -0.47 -1.84
N GLY A 107 12.13 -0.17 -0.60
CA GLY A 107 11.19 0.12 0.50
C GLY A 107 10.70 -1.14 1.18
N PHE A 108 11.51 -2.20 1.18
CA PHE A 108 11.14 -3.51 1.75
C PHE A 108 10.73 -3.38 3.22
N SER A 109 11.49 -2.66 4.05
CA SER A 109 11.20 -2.53 5.48
C SER A 109 9.83 -1.91 5.76
N THR A 110 9.43 -0.88 5.00
CA THR A 110 8.09 -0.26 5.09
C THR A 110 7.00 -1.26 4.73
N GLN A 111 7.21 -2.05 3.67
CA GLN A 111 6.25 -3.07 3.24
C GLN A 111 6.17 -4.20 4.26
N TYR A 112 7.31 -4.68 4.77
CA TYR A 112 7.39 -5.72 5.77
C TYR A 112 6.64 -5.31 7.05
N MET A 113 6.86 -4.10 7.55
CA MET A 113 6.11 -3.55 8.69
C MET A 113 4.59 -3.56 8.43
N CYS A 114 4.16 -3.06 7.28
CA CYS A 114 2.73 -3.04 6.91
C CYS A 114 2.13 -4.44 6.82
N MET A 115 2.87 -5.41 6.28
CA MET A 115 2.42 -6.80 6.17
C MET A 115 2.37 -7.50 7.54
N CYS A 116 3.30 -7.20 8.44
CA CYS A 116 3.26 -7.67 9.83
C CYS A 116 2.01 -7.16 10.55
N ASP A 117 1.71 -5.86 10.44
CA ASP A 117 0.49 -5.27 11.01
C ASP A 117 -0.78 -5.92 10.44
N TYR A 118 -0.84 -6.11 9.12
CA TYR A 118 -1.99 -6.72 8.44
C TYR A 118 -2.23 -8.18 8.86
N HIS A 119 -1.16 -8.97 8.97
CA HIS A 119 -1.24 -10.37 9.37
C HIS A 119 -1.24 -10.59 10.89
N ALA A 120 -1.20 -9.51 11.68
CA ALA A 120 -1.00 -9.56 13.14
C ALA A 120 0.21 -10.41 13.56
N LEU A 121 1.30 -10.30 12.79
CA LEU A 121 2.58 -10.94 13.08
C LEU A 121 3.51 -9.97 13.79
N PRO A 122 4.42 -10.45 14.67
CA PRO A 122 5.39 -9.59 15.33
C PRO A 122 6.37 -9.03 14.31
N TYR A 123 6.48 -7.70 14.25
CA TYR A 123 7.54 -7.03 13.51
C TYR A 123 8.91 -7.32 14.15
N ARG A 124 9.88 -7.71 13.33
CA ARG A 124 11.26 -7.98 13.75
C ARG A 124 12.18 -6.91 13.15
N GLU A 125 12.71 -6.04 13.99
CA GLU A 125 13.64 -4.98 13.57
C GLU A 125 14.89 -5.55 12.91
N GLU A 126 15.32 -6.75 13.31
CA GLU A 126 16.45 -7.47 12.76
C GLU A 126 16.29 -7.77 11.25
N VAL A 127 15.08 -8.15 10.83
CA VAL A 127 14.77 -8.42 9.41
C VAL A 127 14.90 -7.14 8.58
N ALA A 128 14.33 -6.04 9.07
CA ALA A 128 14.41 -4.74 8.41
C ALA A 128 15.87 -4.25 8.32
N TRP A 129 16.63 -4.41 9.41
CA TRP A 129 18.03 -4.01 9.47
C TRP A 129 18.92 -4.82 8.51
N ASP A 130 18.75 -6.15 8.45
CA ASP A 130 19.47 -7.03 7.53
C ASP A 130 19.21 -6.62 6.07
N VAL A 131 17.95 -6.32 5.74
CA VAL A 131 17.60 -5.92 4.37
C VAL A 131 18.09 -4.51 4.02
N ASP A 132 17.97 -3.55 4.93
CA ASP A 132 18.35 -2.17 4.67
C ASP A 132 19.87 -1.96 4.68
N THR A 133 20.60 -2.82 5.40
CA THR A 133 22.06 -2.69 5.58
C THR A 133 22.81 -3.75 4.78
N ILE A 134 22.63 -5.03 5.09
CA ILE A 134 23.44 -6.12 4.52
C ILE A 134 23.07 -6.34 3.06
N TYR A 135 21.78 -6.56 2.78
CA TYR A 135 21.31 -6.83 1.42
C TYR A 135 21.56 -5.65 0.49
N LEU A 136 21.33 -4.43 0.97
CA LEU A 136 21.65 -3.22 0.21
C LEU A 136 23.14 -3.13 -0.11
N SER A 137 24.02 -3.34 0.89
CA SER A 137 25.47 -3.23 0.72
C SER A 137 26.03 -4.26 -0.28
N HIS A 138 25.37 -5.41 -0.39
CA HIS A 138 25.75 -6.49 -1.30
C HIS A 138 25.01 -6.44 -2.66
N ASP A 139 24.21 -5.41 -2.95
CA ASP A 139 23.28 -5.34 -4.11
C ASP A 139 22.50 -6.66 -4.32
N THR A 140 22.11 -7.30 -3.21
CA THR A 140 21.46 -8.61 -3.24
C THR A 140 20.01 -8.45 -3.69
N ARG A 141 19.64 -9.23 -4.72
CA ARG A 141 18.32 -9.16 -5.37
C ARG A 141 17.46 -10.40 -5.18
N GLU A 142 17.87 -11.28 -4.26
CA GLU A 142 17.22 -12.53 -3.88
C GLU A 142 17.11 -12.61 -2.35
N LEU A 143 15.91 -12.91 -1.83
CA LEU A 143 15.65 -13.05 -0.39
C LEU A 143 15.83 -14.51 0.00
N TYR A 144 16.77 -14.79 0.89
CA TYR A 144 17.03 -16.13 1.40
C TYR A 144 16.36 -16.29 2.76
N LEU A 145 15.33 -17.14 2.85
CA LEU A 145 14.59 -17.35 4.10
C LEU A 145 15.48 -17.89 5.23
N HIS A 146 16.49 -18.68 4.88
CA HIS A 146 17.46 -19.24 5.82
C HIS A 146 18.31 -18.20 6.53
N ASP A 147 18.42 -16.98 5.97
CA ASP A 147 19.14 -15.89 6.65
C ASP A 147 18.45 -15.50 7.95
N PHE A 148 17.17 -15.83 8.13
CA PHE A 148 16.37 -15.46 9.30
C PHE A 148 16.10 -16.61 10.28
N ASP A 149 16.65 -17.81 10.05
CA ASP A 149 16.42 -19.00 10.90
C ASP A 149 16.85 -18.75 12.37
N TYR A 150 17.77 -17.81 12.59
CA TYR A 150 18.23 -17.42 13.92
C TYR A 150 17.18 -16.65 14.74
N LEU A 151 16.16 -16.08 14.09
CA LEU A 151 15.12 -15.28 14.76
C LEU A 151 14.03 -16.14 15.42
N GLU A 152 13.86 -17.40 15.00
CA GLU A 152 12.91 -18.33 15.62
C GLU A 152 13.37 -18.81 17.01
N GLN A 153 14.65 -18.62 17.34
CA GLN A 153 15.25 -19.12 18.58
C GLN A 153 15.05 -18.19 19.80
N LYS A 154 14.19 -17.16 19.70
CA LYS A 154 13.98 -16.13 20.71
C LYS A 154 12.49 -15.87 20.98
#